data_AF-A0A1W1W2I9-F1
#
_entry.id   AF-A0A1W1W2I9-F1
#
_cell.length_a   1.000
_cell.length_b   1.000
_cell.length_c   1.000
_cell.angle_alpha   90.00
_cell.angle_beta   90.00
_cell.angle_gamma   90.00
#
_symmetry.space_group_name_H-M   'P 1'
#
loop_
_entity.id
_entity.type
_entity.pdbx_description
1 polymer ?
#
loop_
_entity_poly.entity_id
_entity_poly.type
_entity_poly.pdbx_seq_one_letter_code
_entity_poly.pdbx_strand_id
1 'polypeptide(L)'
;MPLRHGQQPPHAVLGFTVDVTDRVRARRQAEAAQAQALAAAEQAAAQREAFYQVFEQTPAIIVLLRGPDHRYEYVNPAYQQQLFPGRQLVGRTVAEALPEAVEHGFLALLDGVYQTGEPYFGQEMLLPVTQPDGQPPRDTYFDYTYQAVREAGHIVGVSIFATDVTERVRARRQREAQQAQLHNLFMEAPAPIVILDGPALTYQLVNPAYQQIFPGQELLVGRCWRPCPSWKAQTCSLA
;
A
#
# COMPACT_ATOMS: atom_id res chain seq x y z
N MET A 1 -68.77 -39.01 15.84
CA MET A 1 -69.61 -40.23 15.89
C MET A 1 -71.03 -39.79 16.28
N PRO A 2 -72.10 -40.19 15.56
CA PRO A 2 -73.33 -39.38 15.51
C PRO A 2 -74.49 -39.92 16.38
N LEU A 3 -75.21 -39.02 17.02
CA LEU A 3 -76.62 -39.19 17.39
C LEU A 3 -77.36 -37.95 16.87
N ARG A 4 -78.23 -38.15 15.87
CA ARG A 4 -79.15 -37.14 15.35
C ARG A 4 -80.51 -37.33 16.01
N HIS A 5 -81.01 -36.29 16.67
CA HIS A 5 -82.42 -35.90 16.61
C HIS A 5 -82.57 -34.45 17.07
N GLY A 6 -83.21 -33.61 16.24
CA GLY A 6 -83.63 -32.25 16.61
C GLY A 6 -83.23 -31.16 15.61
N GLN A 7 -84.06 -30.96 14.58
CA GLN A 7 -84.12 -29.70 13.83
C GLN A 7 -84.78 -28.62 14.69
N GLN A 8 -84.04 -28.02 15.62
CA GLN A 8 -84.38 -26.70 16.14
C GLN A 8 -83.24 -25.76 15.81
N PRO A 9 -83.50 -24.66 15.06
CA PRO A 9 -82.46 -23.68 14.78
C PRO A 9 -81.97 -23.07 16.10
N PRO A 10 -80.68 -22.76 16.25
CA PRO A 10 -80.19 -22.11 17.47
C PRO A 10 -80.96 -20.80 17.73
N HIS A 11 -81.55 -20.68 18.92
CA HIS A 11 -82.46 -19.57 19.28
C HIS A 11 -81.74 -18.26 19.66
N ALA A 12 -80.43 -18.27 19.87
CA ALA A 12 -79.62 -17.06 20.06
C ALA A 12 -78.14 -17.34 19.79
N VAL A 13 -77.48 -16.43 19.07
CA VAL A 13 -76.02 -16.39 18.93
C VAL A 13 -75.52 -15.18 19.71
N LEU A 14 -74.70 -15.43 20.73
CA LEU A 14 -73.98 -14.36 21.44
C LEU A 14 -72.72 -14.03 20.64
N GLY A 15 -72.72 -12.90 19.95
CA GLY A 15 -71.52 -12.35 19.30
C GLY A 15 -70.88 -11.29 20.20
N PHE A 16 -69.60 -11.44 20.54
CA PHE A 16 -68.80 -10.36 21.07
C PHE A 16 -67.87 -9.85 19.97
N THR A 17 -67.82 -8.53 19.80
CA THR A 17 -66.88 -7.86 18.91
C THR A 17 -65.75 -7.28 19.75
N VAL A 18 -64.51 -7.63 19.40
CA VAL A 18 -63.32 -7.02 19.99
C VAL A 18 -62.78 -6.02 18.97
N ASP A 19 -62.65 -4.75 19.37
CA ASP A 19 -61.98 -3.76 18.55
C ASP A 19 -60.48 -4.08 18.50
N VAL A 20 -59.99 -4.39 17.31
CA VAL A 20 -58.59 -4.73 17.04
C VAL A 20 -57.93 -3.68 16.13
N THR A 21 -58.60 -2.56 15.87
CA THR A 21 -58.17 -1.54 14.90
C THR A 21 -56.77 -1.03 15.21
N ASP A 22 -56.50 -0.69 16.46
CA ASP A 22 -55.19 -0.19 16.89
C ASP A 22 -54.10 -1.25 16.78
N ARG A 23 -54.43 -2.50 17.11
CA ARG A 23 -53.48 -3.62 17.00
C ARG A 23 -53.10 -3.90 15.54
N VAL A 24 -54.06 -3.83 14.63
CA VAL A 24 -53.82 -4.02 13.19
C VAL A 24 -53.02 -2.84 12.61
N ARG A 25 -53.32 -1.60 13.02
CA ARG A 25 -52.56 -0.40 12.60
C ARG A 25 -51.11 -0.45 13.08
N ALA A 26 -50.88 -0.76 14.35
CA ALA A 26 -49.53 -0.88 14.93
C ALA A 26 -48.70 -1.96 14.21
N ARG A 27 -49.30 -3.13 13.95
CA ARG A 27 -48.63 -4.21 13.20
C ARG A 27 -48.25 -3.78 11.78
N ARG A 28 -49.15 -3.12 11.04
CA ARG A 28 -48.86 -2.63 9.68
C ARG A 28 -47.78 -1.56 9.66
N GLN A 29 -47.76 -0.68 10.66
CA GLN A 29 -46.69 0.33 10.80
C GLN A 29 -45.34 -0.32 11.08
N ALA A 30 -45.29 -1.33 11.96
CA ALA A 30 -44.07 -2.08 12.24
C ALA A 30 -43.58 -2.84 11.00
N GLU A 31 -44.47 -3.53 10.28
CA GLU A 31 -44.15 -4.22 9.03
C GLU A 31 -43.62 -3.25 7.96
N ALA A 32 -44.24 -2.07 7.82
CA ALA A 32 -43.78 -1.04 6.88
C ALA A 32 -42.42 -0.45 7.27
N ALA A 33 -42.20 -0.17 8.56
CA ALA A 33 -40.92 0.33 9.06
C ALA A 33 -39.80 -0.71 8.86
N GLN A 34 -40.09 -1.99 9.10
CA GLN A 34 -39.15 -3.08 8.87
C GLN A 34 -38.82 -3.23 7.37
N ALA A 35 -39.81 -3.14 6.49
CA ALA A 35 -39.60 -3.18 5.04
C ALA A 35 -38.73 -2.00 4.56
N GLN A 36 -38.97 -0.79 5.09
CA GLN A 36 -38.15 0.39 4.78
C GLN A 36 -36.71 0.24 5.28
N ALA A 37 -36.50 -0.29 6.48
CA ALA A 37 -35.17 -0.52 7.03
C ALA A 37 -34.38 -1.55 6.22
N LEU A 38 -35.04 -2.64 5.77
CA LEU A 38 -34.42 -3.64 4.90
C LEU A 38 -34.01 -3.04 3.56
N ALA A 39 -34.91 -2.31 2.91
CA ALA A 39 -34.62 -1.66 1.63
C ALA A 39 -33.47 -0.64 1.74
N ALA A 40 -33.41 0.13 2.83
CA ALA A 40 -32.30 1.05 3.09
C ALA A 40 -30.97 0.32 3.31
N ALA A 41 -30.97 -0.81 4.03
CA ALA A 41 -29.79 -1.63 4.24
C ALA A 41 -29.29 -2.27 2.93
N GLU A 42 -30.20 -2.77 2.10
CA GLU A 42 -29.86 -3.30 0.77
C GLU A 42 -29.27 -2.23 -0.15
N GLN A 43 -29.86 -1.03 -0.17
CA GLN A 43 -29.31 0.10 -0.93
C GLN A 43 -27.92 0.51 -0.45
N ALA A 44 -27.71 0.59 0.87
CA ALA A 44 -26.41 0.91 1.44
C ALA A 44 -25.35 -0.16 1.12
N ALA A 45 -25.73 -1.43 1.15
CA ALA A 45 -24.85 -2.53 0.74
C ALA A 45 -24.48 -2.44 -0.75
N ALA A 46 -25.46 -2.20 -1.62
CA ALA A 46 -25.23 -2.04 -3.06
C ALA A 46 -24.34 -0.83 -3.38
N GLN A 47 -24.52 0.29 -2.69
CA GLN A 47 -23.65 1.47 -2.84
C GLN A 47 -22.22 1.18 -2.40
N ARG A 48 -22.02 0.44 -1.30
CA ARG A 48 -20.70 0.05 -0.81
C ARG A 48 -19.98 -0.88 -1.79
N GLU A 49 -20.70 -1.87 -2.33
CA GLU A 49 -20.14 -2.78 -3.32
C GLU A 49 -19.74 -2.04 -4.60
N ALA A 50 -20.61 -1.16 -5.10
CA ALA A 50 -20.31 -0.32 -6.26
C ALA A 50 -19.08 0.58 -6.03
N PHE A 51 -18.91 1.12 -4.82
CA PHE A 51 -17.72 1.90 -4.46
C PHE A 51 -16.45 1.05 -4.52
N TYR A 52 -16.47 -0.17 -3.98
CA TYR A 52 -15.32 -1.07 -4.03
C TYR A 52 -14.98 -1.55 -5.43
N GLN A 53 -15.98 -1.76 -6.29
CA GLN A 53 -15.76 -2.15 -7.70
C GLN A 53 -14.89 -1.16 -8.48
N VAL A 54 -14.88 0.13 -8.11
CA VAL A 54 -14.02 1.14 -8.74
C VAL A 54 -12.53 0.78 -8.59
N PHE A 55 -12.16 0.11 -7.50
CA PHE A 55 -10.77 -0.24 -7.20
C PHE A 55 -10.39 -1.67 -7.59
N GLU A 56 -11.33 -2.50 -8.06
CA GLU A 56 -11.06 -3.89 -8.41
C GLU A 56 -10.09 -4.03 -9.59
N GLN A 57 -10.17 -3.13 -10.57
CA GLN A 57 -9.35 -3.18 -11.79
C GLN A 57 -8.12 -2.27 -11.74
N THR A 58 -7.85 -1.63 -10.60
CA THR A 58 -6.68 -0.75 -10.48
C THR A 58 -5.40 -1.54 -10.19
N PRO A 59 -4.29 -1.26 -10.87
CA PRO A 59 -3.00 -1.85 -10.53
C PRO A 59 -2.42 -1.29 -9.22
N ALA A 60 -3.00 -0.23 -8.66
CA ALA A 60 -2.56 0.35 -7.39
C ALA A 60 -2.91 -0.56 -6.22
N ILE A 61 -2.08 -0.61 -5.19
CA ILE A 61 -2.39 -1.28 -3.93
C ILE A 61 -3.28 -0.34 -3.11
N ILE A 62 -4.49 -0.80 -2.77
CA ILE A 62 -5.46 -0.02 -2.01
C ILE A 62 -6.01 -0.87 -0.86
N VAL A 63 -6.00 -0.31 0.34
CA VAL A 63 -6.54 -0.91 1.55
C VAL A 63 -7.35 0.11 2.33
N LEU A 64 -8.46 -0.32 2.91
CA LEU A 64 -9.21 0.42 3.91
C LEU A 64 -9.21 -0.36 5.22
N LEU A 65 -8.78 0.31 6.29
CA LEU A 65 -8.76 -0.20 7.65
C LEU A 65 -9.78 0.55 8.48
N ARG A 66 -10.40 -0.13 9.45
CA ARG A 66 -11.41 0.42 10.36
C ARG A 66 -11.03 0.21 11.81
N GLY A 67 -11.44 1.16 12.64
CA GLY A 67 -11.26 1.11 14.08
C GLY A 67 -9.82 1.37 14.52
N PRO A 68 -9.62 1.52 15.85
CA PRO A 68 -8.29 1.76 16.43
C PRO A 68 -7.39 0.52 16.38
N ASP A 69 -7.95 -0.67 16.10
CA ASP A 69 -7.26 -1.94 15.95
C ASP A 69 -6.86 -2.24 14.50
N HIS A 70 -7.11 -1.29 13.57
CA HIS A 70 -6.72 -1.38 12.15
C HIS A 70 -7.24 -2.65 11.48
N ARG A 71 -8.55 -2.89 11.58
CA ARG A 71 -9.19 -4.05 10.97
C ARG A 71 -9.38 -3.85 9.48
N TYR A 72 -8.96 -4.82 8.66
CA TYR A 72 -9.20 -4.78 7.22
C TYR A 72 -10.71 -4.76 6.92
N GLU A 73 -11.19 -3.64 6.39
CA GLU A 73 -12.55 -3.50 5.86
C GLU A 73 -12.57 -3.83 4.37
N TYR A 74 -11.55 -3.39 3.63
CA TYR A 74 -11.40 -3.64 2.20
C TYR A 74 -9.93 -3.76 1.80
N VAL A 75 -9.66 -4.64 0.84
CA VAL A 75 -8.40 -4.75 0.12
C VAL A 75 -8.71 -5.01 -1.34
N ASN A 76 -7.99 -4.36 -2.25
CA ASN A 76 -8.18 -4.63 -3.67
C ASN A 76 -7.39 -5.88 -4.13
N PRO A 77 -7.68 -6.42 -5.32
CA PRO A 77 -6.99 -7.61 -5.83
C PRO A 77 -5.48 -7.46 -5.93
N ALA A 78 -4.96 -6.25 -6.23
CA ALA A 78 -3.53 -6.00 -6.27
C ALA A 78 -2.88 -6.29 -4.91
N TYR A 79 -3.44 -5.80 -3.80
CA TYR A 79 -2.94 -6.10 -2.46
C TYR A 79 -3.07 -7.59 -2.11
N GLN A 80 -4.26 -8.17 -2.34
CA GLN A 80 -4.56 -9.54 -1.93
C GLN A 80 -3.78 -10.59 -2.72
N GLN A 81 -3.70 -10.45 -4.04
CA GLN A 81 -3.14 -11.49 -4.91
C GLN A 81 -1.65 -11.32 -5.17
N GLN A 82 -1.15 -10.08 -5.26
CA GLN A 82 0.26 -9.85 -5.58
C GLN A 82 1.15 -9.92 -4.36
N LEU A 83 0.69 -9.41 -3.21
CA LEU A 83 1.52 -9.33 -2.00
C LEU A 83 1.25 -10.45 -1.00
N PHE A 84 -0.03 -10.77 -0.77
CA PHE A 84 -0.41 -11.73 0.28
C PHE A 84 -1.33 -12.84 -0.22
N PRO A 85 -0.94 -13.57 -1.29
CA PRO A 85 -1.77 -14.64 -1.82
C PRO A 85 -2.07 -15.70 -0.75
N GLY A 86 -3.33 -16.11 -0.67
CA GLY A 86 -3.78 -17.15 0.26
C GLY A 86 -3.96 -16.70 1.72
N ARG A 87 -3.66 -15.45 2.08
CA ARG A 87 -3.94 -14.93 3.44
C ARG A 87 -5.37 -14.41 3.55
N GLN A 88 -6.03 -14.73 4.66
CA GLN A 88 -7.32 -14.13 5.01
C GLN A 88 -7.09 -12.76 5.64
N LEU A 89 -7.33 -11.69 4.87
CA LEU A 89 -7.08 -10.32 5.32
C LEU A 89 -8.35 -9.66 5.87
N VAL A 90 -9.38 -9.52 5.05
CA VAL A 90 -10.63 -8.83 5.40
C VAL A 90 -11.24 -9.42 6.68
N GLY A 91 -11.59 -8.54 7.62
CA GLY A 91 -12.13 -8.89 8.93
C GLY A 91 -11.08 -9.17 10.02
N ARG A 92 -9.79 -9.33 9.67
CA ARG A 92 -8.68 -9.45 10.64
C ARG A 92 -8.04 -8.09 10.90
N THR A 93 -7.37 -7.94 12.03
CA THR A 93 -6.48 -6.78 12.29
C THR A 93 -5.18 -6.92 11.49
N VAL A 94 -4.51 -5.80 11.20
CA VAL A 94 -3.16 -5.81 10.60
C VAL A 94 -2.21 -6.68 11.41
N ALA A 95 -2.26 -6.60 12.74
CA ALA A 95 -1.40 -7.38 13.63
C ALA A 95 -1.65 -8.90 13.54
N GLU A 96 -2.91 -9.33 13.38
CA GLU A 96 -3.26 -10.75 13.20
C GLU A 96 -2.86 -11.29 11.83
N ALA A 97 -3.05 -10.49 10.76
CA ALA A 97 -2.86 -10.94 9.39
C ALA A 97 -1.41 -10.80 8.90
N LEU A 98 -0.72 -9.77 9.36
CA LEU A 98 0.64 -9.38 8.97
C LEU A 98 1.52 -9.11 10.21
N PRO A 99 1.88 -10.13 11.00
CA PRO A 99 2.77 -9.95 12.15
C PRO A 99 4.12 -9.32 11.73
N GLU A 100 4.61 -9.60 10.53
CA GLU A 100 5.84 -8.99 10.02
C GLU A 100 5.75 -7.46 9.89
N ALA A 101 4.56 -6.90 9.64
CA ALA A 101 4.37 -5.46 9.57
C ALA A 101 4.51 -4.81 10.95
N VAL A 102 4.13 -5.54 12.01
CA VAL A 102 4.31 -5.09 13.40
C VAL A 102 5.79 -5.06 13.76
N GLU A 103 6.53 -6.12 13.44
CA GLU A 103 7.97 -6.23 13.70
C GLU A 103 8.78 -5.11 13.04
N HIS A 104 8.34 -4.65 11.86
CA HIS A 104 9.00 -3.57 11.12
C HIS A 104 8.44 -2.17 11.43
N GLY A 105 7.57 -2.05 12.44
CA GLY A 105 7.09 -0.76 12.96
C GLY A 105 5.96 -0.09 12.16
N PHE A 106 5.36 -0.77 11.18
CA PHE A 106 4.28 -0.18 10.37
C PHE A 106 3.01 0.07 11.21
N LEU A 107 2.74 -0.74 12.23
CA LEU A 107 1.57 -0.57 13.10
C LEU A 107 1.61 0.76 13.86
N ALA A 108 2.79 1.16 14.37
CA ALA A 108 2.96 2.42 15.07
C ALA A 108 2.69 3.64 14.18
N LEU A 109 3.00 3.53 12.88
CA LEU A 109 2.68 4.57 11.90
C LEU A 109 1.17 4.65 11.64
N LEU A 110 0.48 3.50 11.57
CA LEU A 110 -0.98 3.46 11.47
C LEU A 110 -1.65 4.08 12.71
N ASP A 111 -1.14 3.76 13.91
CA ASP A 111 -1.61 4.33 15.17
C ASP A 111 -1.47 5.86 15.18
N GLY A 112 -0.32 6.37 14.75
CA GLY A 112 -0.07 7.81 14.64
C GLY A 112 -1.07 8.50 13.73
N VAL A 113 -1.33 7.94 12.55
CA VAL A 113 -2.29 8.50 11.58
C VAL A 113 -3.72 8.43 12.12
N TYR A 114 -4.10 7.34 12.79
CA TYR A 114 -5.44 7.19 13.36
C TYR A 114 -5.69 8.17 14.52
N GLN A 115 -4.67 8.41 15.36
CA GLN A 115 -4.78 9.31 16.51
C GLN A 115 -4.74 10.79 16.12
N THR A 116 -3.84 11.16 15.22
CA THR A 116 -3.59 12.57 14.85
C THR A 116 -4.42 13.02 13.65
N GLY A 117 -4.70 12.09 12.74
CA GLY A 117 -5.27 12.39 11.44
C GLY A 117 -4.27 12.96 10.42
N GLU A 118 -3.00 13.11 10.79
CA GLU A 118 -1.96 13.57 9.88
C GLU A 118 -1.53 12.43 8.94
N PRO A 119 -1.42 12.67 7.62
CA PRO A 119 -1.01 11.64 6.68
C PRO A 119 0.48 11.30 6.84
N TYR A 120 0.82 10.04 6.62
CA TYR A 120 2.20 9.57 6.59
C TYR A 120 2.60 9.14 5.18
N PHE A 121 3.82 9.46 4.78
CA PHE A 121 4.39 9.10 3.48
C PHE A 121 5.69 8.32 3.68
N GLY A 122 5.71 7.07 3.21
CA GLY A 122 6.90 6.21 3.21
C GLY A 122 7.48 6.09 1.80
N GLN A 123 8.81 6.15 1.68
CA GLN A 123 9.52 5.94 0.41
C GLN A 123 10.50 4.78 0.55
N GLU A 124 10.44 3.85 -0.42
CA GLU A 124 11.31 2.68 -0.51
C GLU A 124 11.44 1.91 0.81
N MET A 125 10.33 1.78 1.53
CA MET A 125 10.29 1.13 2.83
C MET A 125 10.31 -0.39 2.63
N LEU A 126 11.25 -1.05 3.30
CA LEU A 126 11.43 -2.50 3.23
C LEU A 126 10.44 -3.21 4.15
N LEU A 127 9.72 -4.19 3.60
CA LEU A 127 8.98 -5.19 4.34
C LEU A 127 9.39 -6.58 3.82
N PRO A 128 10.03 -7.43 4.66
CA PRO A 128 10.23 -8.83 4.36
C PRO A 128 8.89 -9.57 4.43
N VAL A 129 8.30 -9.82 3.26
CA VAL A 129 6.99 -10.47 3.17
C VAL A 129 7.15 -11.97 3.28
N THR A 130 6.45 -12.59 4.24
CA THR A 130 6.50 -14.04 4.40
C THR A 130 5.77 -14.72 3.24
N GLN A 131 6.46 -15.63 2.57
CA GLN A 131 5.95 -16.32 1.39
C GLN A 131 5.10 -17.53 1.78
N PRO A 132 4.08 -17.88 0.98
CA PRO A 132 3.46 -19.19 1.08
C PRO A 132 4.53 -20.29 0.88
N ASP A 133 4.28 -21.47 1.44
CA ASP A 133 5.07 -22.69 1.24
C ASP A 133 6.44 -22.74 1.95
N GLY A 134 6.66 -21.89 2.96
CA GLY A 134 7.85 -21.95 3.82
C GLY A 134 9.14 -21.47 3.14
N GLN A 135 9.02 -20.81 1.98
CA GLN A 135 10.14 -20.12 1.36
C GLN A 135 10.62 -18.94 2.23
N PRO A 136 11.91 -18.56 2.12
CA PRO A 136 12.42 -17.41 2.84
C PRO A 136 11.59 -16.15 2.54
N PRO A 137 11.45 -15.23 3.50
CA PRO A 137 10.76 -13.97 3.28
C PRO A 137 11.32 -13.24 2.05
N ARG A 138 10.43 -12.65 1.27
CA ARG A 138 10.78 -11.85 0.10
C ARG A 138 10.89 -10.39 0.51
N ASP A 139 12.10 -9.84 0.38
CA ASP A 139 12.32 -8.39 0.48
C ASP A 139 11.49 -7.66 -0.57
N THR A 140 10.50 -6.91 -0.10
CA THR A 140 9.62 -6.09 -0.92
C THR A 140 9.72 -4.64 -0.47
N TYR A 141 9.89 -3.71 -1.41
CA TYR A 141 10.04 -2.28 -1.16
C TYR A 141 8.77 -1.54 -1.59
N PHE A 142 8.26 -0.67 -0.73
CA PHE A 142 7.03 0.07 -0.98
C PHE A 142 7.24 1.58 -0.88
N ASP A 143 6.71 2.29 -1.87
CA ASP A 143 6.30 3.69 -1.69
C ASP A 143 4.84 3.65 -1.24
N TYR A 144 4.50 4.27 -0.11
CA TYR A 144 3.14 4.21 0.41
C TYR A 144 2.70 5.49 1.13
N THR A 145 1.39 5.64 1.21
CA THR A 145 0.72 6.73 1.92
C THR A 145 -0.35 6.16 2.84
N TYR A 146 -0.35 6.60 4.10
CA TYR A 146 -1.43 6.38 5.05
C TYR A 146 -2.22 7.67 5.21
N GLN A 147 -3.55 7.60 5.12
CA GLN A 147 -4.43 8.75 5.32
C GLN A 147 -5.59 8.37 6.24
N ALA A 148 -5.97 9.27 7.14
CA ALA A 148 -7.11 9.03 8.01
C ALA A 148 -8.43 9.07 7.21
N VAL A 149 -9.25 8.04 7.39
CA VAL A 149 -10.62 8.00 6.88
C VAL A 149 -11.52 8.65 7.93
N ARG A 150 -12.35 9.59 7.50
CA ARG A 150 -13.24 10.36 8.37
C ARG A 150 -14.70 10.16 8.01
N GLU A 151 -15.53 9.94 9.01
CA GLU A 151 -16.99 9.94 8.90
C GLU A 151 -17.56 10.91 9.93
N ALA A 152 -18.44 11.81 9.46
CA ALA A 152 -19.03 12.85 10.31
C ALA A 152 -18.00 13.61 11.17
N GLY A 153 -16.81 13.88 10.61
CA GLY A 153 -15.71 14.60 11.27
C GLY A 153 -14.79 13.76 12.15
N HIS A 154 -15.17 12.52 12.50
CA HIS A 154 -14.38 11.64 13.36
C HIS A 154 -13.52 10.70 12.53
N ILE A 155 -12.30 10.41 13.00
CA ILE A 155 -11.44 9.40 12.39
C ILE A 155 -12.03 8.03 12.72
N VAL A 156 -12.34 7.26 11.69
CA VAL A 156 -12.97 5.95 11.79
C VAL A 156 -12.08 4.82 11.27
N GLY A 157 -10.94 5.18 10.67
CA GLY A 157 -10.04 4.24 10.05
C GLY A 157 -8.87 4.90 9.32
N VAL A 158 -8.12 4.08 8.58
CA VAL A 158 -6.96 4.51 7.79
C VAL A 158 -7.05 3.90 6.40
N SER A 159 -6.87 4.71 5.36
CA SER A 159 -6.69 4.25 4.00
C SER A 159 -5.20 4.15 3.68
N ILE A 160 -4.84 3.12 2.93
CA ILE A 160 -3.47 2.88 2.48
C ILE A 160 -3.46 2.85 0.97
N PHE A 161 -2.53 3.62 0.40
CA PHE A 161 -2.15 3.52 -1.01
C PHE A 161 -0.69 3.12 -1.06
N ALA A 162 -0.36 2.10 -1.83
CA ALA A 162 1.03 1.68 -1.99
C ALA A 162 1.37 1.34 -3.45
N THR A 163 2.66 1.33 -3.74
CA THR A 163 3.22 0.85 -5.00
C THR A 163 4.44 0.01 -4.68
N ASP A 164 4.49 -1.20 -5.23
CA ASP A 164 5.68 -2.05 -5.17
C ASP A 164 6.76 -1.44 -6.07
N VAL A 165 7.87 -1.02 -5.47
CA VAL A 165 9.03 -0.42 -6.13
C VAL A 165 10.26 -1.33 -6.06
N THR A 166 10.06 -2.61 -5.75
CA THR A 166 11.12 -3.61 -5.55
C THR A 166 12.03 -3.73 -6.77
N GLU A 167 11.46 -3.88 -7.97
CA GLU A 167 12.25 -4.00 -9.20
C GLU A 167 13.05 -2.72 -9.48
N ARG A 168 12.47 -1.55 -9.20
CA ARG A 168 13.15 -0.25 -9.33
C ARG A 168 14.34 -0.16 -8.37
N VAL A 169 14.15 -0.52 -7.10
CA VAL A 169 15.20 -0.51 -6.08
C VAL A 169 16.29 -1.53 -6.39
N ARG A 170 15.92 -2.77 -6.77
CA ARG A 170 16.87 -3.83 -7.13
C ARG A 170 17.71 -3.45 -8.35
N ALA A 171 17.09 -2.96 -9.41
CA ALA A 171 17.80 -2.49 -10.60
C ALA A 171 18.77 -1.34 -10.28
N ARG A 172 18.37 -0.42 -9.39
CA ARG A 172 19.24 0.66 -8.93
C ARG A 172 20.46 0.13 -8.18
N ARG A 173 20.24 -0.71 -7.17
CA ARG A 173 21.32 -1.30 -6.37
C ARG A 173 22.26 -2.17 -7.21
N GLN A 174 21.73 -2.95 -8.16
CA GLN A 174 22.55 -3.76 -9.04
C GLN A 174 23.46 -2.90 -9.91
N ARG A 175 22.94 -1.83 -10.50
CA ARG A 175 23.74 -0.90 -11.30
C ARG A 175 24.81 -0.21 -10.47
N GLU A 176 24.47 0.25 -9.27
CA GLU A 176 25.42 0.86 -8.33
C GLU A 176 26.54 -0.11 -7.93
N ALA A 177 26.18 -1.36 -7.63
CA ALA A 177 27.15 -2.41 -7.30
C ALA A 177 28.08 -2.73 -8.49
N GLN A 178 27.54 -2.82 -9.71
CA GLN A 178 28.34 -3.04 -10.92
C GLN A 178 29.28 -1.87 -11.20
N GLN A 179 28.81 -0.63 -11.06
CA GLN A 179 29.64 0.57 -11.22
C GLN A 179 30.77 0.60 -10.18
N ALA A 180 30.46 0.30 -8.92
CA ALA A 180 31.45 0.21 -7.86
C ALA A 180 32.49 -0.89 -8.14
N GLN A 181 32.05 -2.06 -8.61
CA GLN A 181 32.94 -3.15 -8.98
C GLN A 181 33.88 -2.77 -10.12
N LEU A 182 33.36 -2.17 -11.20
CA LEU A 182 34.19 -1.70 -12.33
C LEU A 182 35.17 -0.62 -11.89
N HIS A 183 34.73 0.32 -11.05
CA HIS A 183 35.58 1.34 -10.48
C HIS A 183 36.72 0.72 -9.64
N ASN A 184 36.41 -0.25 -8.78
CA ASN A 184 37.41 -0.91 -7.96
C ASN A 184 38.41 -1.69 -8.82
N LEU A 185 37.95 -2.43 -9.83
CA LEU A 185 38.83 -3.12 -10.78
C LEU A 185 39.76 -2.16 -11.52
N PHE A 186 39.26 -1.00 -11.92
CA PHE A 186 40.07 0.05 -12.54
C PHE A 186 41.15 0.58 -11.57
N MET A 187 40.77 0.86 -10.32
CA MET A 187 41.68 1.38 -9.29
C MET A 187 42.72 0.35 -8.81
N GLU A 188 42.40 -0.94 -8.85
CA GLU A 188 43.31 -2.03 -8.46
C GLU A 188 44.15 -2.57 -9.62
N ALA A 189 43.88 -2.12 -10.86
CA ALA A 189 44.61 -2.61 -12.02
C ALA A 189 46.11 -2.29 -11.91
N PRO A 190 47.00 -3.29 -12.10
CA PRO A 190 48.45 -3.08 -12.01
C PRO A 190 49.01 -2.32 -13.22
N ALA A 191 48.26 -2.23 -14.31
CA ALA A 191 48.62 -1.46 -15.49
C ALA A 191 48.27 0.02 -15.30
N PRO A 192 49.09 0.96 -15.79
CA PRO A 192 48.74 2.38 -15.86
C PRO A 192 47.56 2.62 -16.82
N ILE A 193 46.40 3.01 -16.28
CA ILE A 193 45.19 3.25 -17.07
C ILE A 193 44.62 4.64 -16.72
N VAL A 194 44.27 5.39 -17.76
CA VAL A 194 43.55 6.66 -17.66
C VAL A 194 42.34 6.64 -18.60
N ILE A 195 41.21 7.16 -18.13
CA ILE A 195 40.04 7.43 -18.96
C ILE A 195 39.91 8.94 -19.10
N LEU A 196 39.83 9.39 -20.36
CA LEU A 196 39.70 10.80 -20.71
C LEU A 196 38.34 11.03 -21.38
N ASP A 197 37.74 12.18 -21.10
CA ASP A 197 36.42 12.55 -21.63
C ASP A 197 36.47 13.79 -22.53
N GLY A 198 35.66 13.75 -23.58
CA GLY A 198 35.42 14.82 -24.55
C GLY A 198 36.61 15.18 -25.47
N PRO A 199 36.39 16.13 -26.41
CA PRO A 199 37.43 16.60 -27.34
C PRO A 199 38.61 17.29 -26.64
N ALA A 200 38.36 17.85 -25.46
CA ALA A 200 39.37 18.49 -24.63
C ALA A 200 40.23 17.48 -23.85
N LEU A 201 39.96 16.16 -23.94
CA LEU A 201 40.72 15.11 -23.28
C LEU A 201 40.89 15.38 -21.77
N THR A 202 39.78 15.62 -21.08
CA THR A 202 39.82 15.89 -19.64
C THR A 202 39.91 14.59 -18.84
N TYR A 203 40.66 14.57 -17.75
CA TYR A 203 40.74 13.41 -16.87
C TYR A 203 39.35 13.06 -16.34
N GLN A 204 38.85 11.88 -16.66
CA GLN A 204 37.59 11.38 -16.10
C GLN A 204 37.87 10.44 -14.93
N LEU A 205 38.82 9.52 -15.12
CA LEU A 205 39.27 8.55 -14.12
C LEU A 205 40.78 8.30 -14.32
N VAL A 206 41.52 8.24 -13.21
CA VAL A 206 42.97 7.99 -13.20
C VAL A 206 43.25 6.92 -12.15
N ASN A 207 43.83 5.79 -12.55
CA ASN A 207 44.17 4.76 -11.57
C ASN A 207 45.52 5.04 -10.89
N PRO A 208 45.80 4.41 -9.74
CA PRO A 208 47.04 4.62 -8.99
C PRO A 208 48.31 4.31 -9.80
N ALA A 209 48.29 3.27 -10.64
CA ALA A 209 49.43 2.91 -11.48
C ALA A 209 49.77 4.01 -12.50
N TYR A 210 48.76 4.71 -13.05
CA TYR A 210 48.98 5.88 -13.92
C TYR A 210 49.51 7.08 -13.14
N GLN A 211 48.96 7.34 -11.96
CA GLN A 211 49.43 8.43 -11.08
C GLN A 211 50.92 8.28 -10.71
N GLN A 212 51.43 7.04 -10.58
CA GLN A 212 52.84 6.76 -10.31
C GLN A 212 53.79 7.13 -11.48
N ILE A 213 53.29 7.20 -12.72
CA ILE A 213 54.10 7.66 -13.87
C ILE A 213 54.43 9.15 -13.76
N PHE A 214 53.55 9.93 -13.12
CA PHE A 214 53.69 11.38 -12.96
C PHE A 214 53.79 11.77 -11.48
N PRO A 215 54.87 11.37 -10.78
CA PRO A 215 55.03 11.65 -9.36
C PRO A 215 55.16 13.16 -9.13
N GLY A 216 54.37 13.69 -8.19
CA GLY A 216 54.37 15.12 -7.83
C GLY A 216 53.41 15.99 -8.65
N GLN A 217 52.72 15.44 -9.65
CA GLN A 217 51.64 16.12 -10.37
C GLN A 217 50.29 15.54 -9.95
N GLU A 218 49.39 16.36 -9.41
CA GLU A 218 48.04 15.93 -9.06
C GLU A 218 47.16 15.84 -10.31
N LEU A 219 46.80 14.63 -10.72
CA LEU A 219 46.00 14.38 -11.93
C LEU A 219 44.50 14.45 -11.60
N LEU A 220 44.01 15.68 -11.50
CA LEU A 220 42.64 15.97 -11.05
C LEU A 220 41.59 15.70 -12.14
N VAL A 221 40.52 15.01 -11.75
CA VAL A 221 39.32 14.82 -12.58
C VAL A 221 38.77 16.17 -13.04
N GLY A 222 38.40 16.26 -14.31
CA GLY A 222 37.90 17.48 -14.98
C GLY A 222 38.99 18.40 -15.54
N ARG A 223 40.29 18.14 -15.30
CA ARG A 223 41.37 18.91 -15.91
C ARG A 223 41.84 18.32 -17.23
N CYS A 224 42.28 19.18 -18.14
CA CYS A 224 42.80 18.79 -19.46
C CYS A 224 44.09 17.97 -19.30
N TRP A 225 44.16 16.82 -19.99
CA TRP A 225 45.35 15.97 -20.02
C TRP A 225 46.54 16.66 -20.71
N ARG A 226 46.26 17.49 -21.73
CA ARG A 226 47.31 18.23 -22.42
C ARG A 226 47.92 19.28 -21.49
N PRO A 227 49.26 19.42 -21.48
CA PRO A 227 49.88 20.56 -20.82
C PRO A 227 49.36 21.84 -21.47
N CYS A 228 48.66 22.66 -20.68
CA CYS A 228 48.34 24.01 -21.10
C CYS A 228 49.68 24.76 -21.26
N PRO A 229 50.01 25.33 -22.43
CA PRO A 229 51.28 26.05 -22.62
C PRO A 229 51.49 27.21 -21.64
N SER A 230 50.42 27.68 -20.98
CA SER A 230 50.46 28.65 -19.91
C SER A 230 50.18 27.97 -18.55
N TRP A 231 51.13 28.08 -17.62
CA TRP A 231 51.12 27.49 -16.28
C TRP A 231 50.10 28.15 -15.32
N LYS A 232 48.91 28.50 -15.81
CA LYS A 232 47.81 28.97 -14.99
C LYS A 232 46.70 27.93 -15.10
N ALA A 233 46.35 27.35 -13.95
CA ALA A 233 45.31 26.37 -13.74
C ALA A 233 43.91 26.91 -14.09
N GLN A 234 43.64 27.26 -15.36
CA GLN A 234 42.32 27.67 -15.80
C GLN A 234 41.46 26.43 -16.06
N THR A 235 40.35 26.34 -15.34
CA THR A 235 39.21 25.50 -15.69
C THR A 235 38.83 25.79 -17.14
N CYS A 236 38.87 24.77 -18.02
CA CYS A 236 38.41 24.92 -19.39
C CYS A 236 36.91 25.27 -19.36
N SER A 237 36.55 26.52 -19.65
CA SER A 237 35.16 26.86 -19.91
C SER A 237 34.78 26.34 -21.29
N LEU A 238 33.72 25.54 -21.35
CA LEU A 238 33.07 25.12 -22.58
C LEU A 238 32.64 26.37 -23.37
N ALA A 239 33.09 26.46 -24.62
CA ALA A 239 32.49 27.30 -25.65
C ALA A 239 31.70 26.40 -26.61
#